data_AF-A0A8T7LKG1-F1
#
_entry.id   AF-A0A8T7LKG1-F1
#
_cell.length_a   1.000
_cell.length_b   1.000
_cell.length_c   1.000
_cell.angle_alpha   90.00
_cell.angle_beta   90.00
_cell.angle_gamma   90.00
#
_symmetry.space_group_name_H-M   'P 1'
#
loop_
_entity.id
_entity.type
_entity.pdbx_description
1 polymer ?
#
loop_
_entity_poly.entity_id
_entity_poly.type
_entity_poly.pdbx_seq_one_letter_code
_entity_poly.pdbx_strand_id
1 'polypeptide(L)'
;MRKTRWILALFVGIALLAAQAGPVFAAPTLQEGVITGTVTAATCETDEAGTTTVLLTIQSADGTSQTVRVSLETAVALGVLAADTACSEEALAGAVGLEVSIDPSLVIPDEEEEEQGWRHPVAYALSLFFDDVTDYDTIMAAHEDGTGFGVIAQALWMTTQMEGDSDVFLAILEAKETGDYSAFTLEDGTVPQNWGQFKKALKGNKDNLGTVMSDVNPQDTDDTDDEVGPANNNGQGNGNNGKGNGKGNGKGKDD
;
A
#
# COMPACT_ATOMS: atom_id res chain seq x y z
N MET A 1 -6.70 -12.78 41.24
CA MET A 1 -5.33 -12.95 40.70
C MET A 1 -5.26 -13.57 39.29
N ARG A 2 -6.35 -13.55 38.48
CA ARG A 2 -6.31 -14.02 37.07
C ARG A 2 -5.97 -12.93 36.05
N LYS A 3 -6.10 -11.65 36.40
CA LYS A 3 -5.88 -10.51 35.49
C LYS A 3 -4.40 -10.18 35.24
N THR A 4 -3.51 -10.48 36.20
CA THR A 4 -2.06 -10.22 36.06
C THR A 4 -1.34 -11.18 35.12
N ARG A 5 -1.91 -12.38 34.87
CA ARG A 5 -1.31 -13.38 33.96
C ARG A 5 -1.51 -13.04 32.48
N TRP A 6 -2.57 -12.30 32.15
CA TRP A 6 -2.85 -11.88 30.78
C TRP A 6 -1.95 -10.72 30.34
N ILE A 7 -1.66 -9.78 31.24
CA ILE A 7 -0.78 -8.64 30.95
C ILE A 7 0.66 -9.11 30.69
N LEU A 8 1.14 -10.12 31.42
CA LEU A 8 2.49 -10.66 31.24
C LEU A 8 2.64 -11.38 29.88
N ALA A 9 1.61 -12.10 29.41
CA ALA A 9 1.65 -12.77 28.11
C ALA A 9 1.64 -11.78 26.93
N LEU A 10 0.91 -10.66 27.07
CA LEU A 10 0.87 -9.60 26.06
C LEU A 10 2.25 -8.93 25.90
N PHE A 11 2.94 -8.63 27.00
CA PHE A 11 4.27 -7.99 26.95
C PHE A 11 5.36 -8.91 26.36
N VAL A 12 5.28 -10.22 26.64
CA VAL A 12 6.23 -11.20 26.06
C VAL A 12 5.98 -11.39 24.55
N GLY A 13 4.72 -11.36 24.11
CA GLY A 13 4.38 -11.41 22.68
C GLY A 13 4.88 -10.20 21.89
N ILE A 14 4.75 -8.99 22.43
CA ILE A 14 5.22 -7.75 21.80
C ILE A 14 6.76 -7.71 21.73
N ALA A 15 7.45 -8.18 22.77
CA ALA A 15 8.91 -8.26 22.78
C ALA A 15 9.47 -9.26 21.76
N LEU A 16 8.75 -10.35 21.48
CA LEU A 16 9.12 -11.32 20.43
C LEU A 16 8.83 -10.80 19.02
N LEU A 17 7.81 -9.95 18.83
CA LEU A 17 7.55 -9.29 17.55
C LEU A 17 8.61 -8.23 17.19
N ALA A 18 9.17 -7.54 18.19
CA ALA A 18 10.25 -6.57 17.98
C ALA A 18 11.60 -7.21 17.58
N ALA A 19 11.78 -8.52 17.78
CA ALA A 19 12.99 -9.23 17.36
C ALA A 19 12.99 -9.62 15.87
N GLN A 20 11.85 -9.46 15.18
CA GLN A 20 11.69 -9.80 13.76
C GLN A 20 11.70 -8.56 12.86
N ALA A 21 11.59 -7.37 13.46
CA ALA A 21 11.85 -6.11 12.77
C ALA A 21 13.37 -5.89 12.74
N GLY A 22 14.05 -6.60 11.84
CA GLY A 22 15.35 -6.14 11.40
C GLY A 22 15.21 -4.68 10.92
N PRO A 23 16.22 -3.82 11.13
CA PRO A 23 16.23 -2.52 10.49
C PRO A 23 15.97 -2.73 9.00
N VAL A 24 14.83 -2.23 8.52
CA VAL A 24 14.62 -1.95 7.10
C VAL A 24 15.62 -0.85 6.78
N PHE A 25 16.85 -1.26 6.49
CA PHE A 25 17.84 -0.38 5.92
C PHE A 25 17.24 0.08 4.61
N ALA A 26 16.93 1.38 4.54
CA ALA A 26 16.80 2.02 3.25
C ALA A 26 18.01 1.58 2.41
N ALA A 27 17.75 0.98 1.26
CA ALA A 27 18.78 0.53 0.33
C ALA A 27 19.87 1.61 0.26
N PRO A 28 21.15 1.26 0.49
CA PRO A 28 22.22 2.24 0.41
C PRO A 28 22.15 2.87 -0.99
N THR A 29 21.78 4.15 -1.06
CA THR A 29 21.93 4.93 -2.28
C THR A 29 23.37 4.71 -2.74
N LEU A 30 23.56 4.13 -3.93
CA LEU A 30 24.87 3.83 -4.54
C LEU A 30 25.93 4.80 -4.02
N GLN A 31 26.69 4.37 -3.00
CA GLN A 31 27.65 5.24 -2.36
C GLN A 31 28.77 5.44 -3.38
N GLU A 32 28.94 6.68 -3.85
CA GLU A 32 30.10 7.07 -4.64
C GLU A 32 31.33 7.06 -3.72
N GLY A 33 31.90 5.87 -3.48
CA GLY A 33 33.05 5.70 -2.60
C GLY A 33 33.34 4.24 -2.27
N VAL A 34 34.61 3.93 -2.04
CA VAL A 34 35.04 2.59 -1.61
C VAL A 34 34.45 2.27 -0.25
N ILE A 35 33.85 1.10 -0.11
CA ILE A 35 33.32 0.59 1.16
C ILE A 35 34.49 0.11 2.00
N THR A 36 34.73 0.72 3.16
CA THR A 36 35.84 0.34 4.04
C THR A 36 35.35 0.10 5.46
N GLY A 37 35.84 -0.96 6.09
CA GLY A 37 35.47 -1.28 7.47
C GLY A 37 35.95 -2.65 7.93
N THR A 38 35.53 -3.04 9.12
CA THR A 38 35.81 -4.35 9.72
C THR A 38 34.65 -5.31 9.47
N VAL A 39 34.94 -6.52 9.00
CA VAL A 39 33.92 -7.58 8.85
C VAL A 39 33.46 -8.02 10.24
N THR A 40 32.16 -7.89 10.53
CA THR A 40 31.55 -8.31 11.80
C THR A 40 30.77 -9.61 11.67
N ALA A 41 30.29 -9.93 10.47
CA ALA A 41 29.66 -11.21 10.14
C ALA A 41 29.89 -11.56 8.67
N ALA A 42 29.91 -12.85 8.35
CA ALA A 42 30.01 -13.36 7.00
C ALA A 42 29.20 -14.66 6.86
N THR A 43 28.36 -14.76 5.83
CA THR A 43 27.53 -15.93 5.55
C THR A 43 27.55 -16.30 4.06
N CYS A 44 27.30 -17.56 3.75
CA CYS A 44 27.19 -18.04 2.38
C CYS A 44 25.70 -18.13 1.99
N GLU A 45 25.35 -17.65 0.81
CA GLU A 45 24.05 -17.84 0.20
C GLU A 45 24.20 -18.58 -1.13
N THR A 46 23.22 -19.38 -1.51
CA THR A 46 23.20 -20.03 -2.82
C THR A 46 21.82 -19.83 -3.42
N ASP A 47 21.76 -19.23 -4.60
CA ASP A 47 20.52 -18.96 -5.31
C ASP A 47 19.88 -20.25 -5.87
N GLU A 48 18.67 -20.12 -6.44
CA GLU A 48 17.97 -21.24 -7.07
C GLU A 48 18.72 -21.81 -8.30
N ALA A 49 19.59 -21.00 -8.93
CA ALA A 49 20.43 -21.41 -10.04
C ALA A 49 21.71 -22.15 -9.60
N GLY A 50 21.97 -22.24 -8.29
CA GLY A 50 23.16 -22.87 -7.71
C GLY A 50 24.39 -21.96 -7.64
N THR A 51 24.23 -20.65 -7.84
CA THR A 51 25.31 -19.66 -7.70
C THR A 51 25.50 -19.33 -6.23
N THR A 52 26.68 -19.62 -5.69
CA THR A 52 27.03 -19.26 -4.32
C THR A 52 27.62 -17.86 -4.24
N THR A 53 27.05 -17.02 -3.37
CA THR A 53 27.54 -15.68 -3.02
C THR A 53 27.86 -15.58 -1.54
N VAL A 54 28.58 -14.53 -1.13
CA VAL A 54 28.96 -14.28 0.27
C VAL A 54 28.35 -12.96 0.71
N LEU A 55 27.59 -12.97 1.81
CA LEU A 55 27.10 -11.77 2.47
C LEU A 55 28.09 -11.37 3.55
N LEU A 56 28.54 -10.13 3.50
CA LEU A 56 29.49 -9.55 4.45
C LEU A 56 28.82 -8.40 5.19
N THR A 57 28.71 -8.49 6.50
CA THR A 57 28.37 -7.34 7.33
C THR A 57 29.66 -6.61 7.71
N ILE A 58 29.76 -5.35 7.32
CA ILE A 58 30.93 -4.50 7.48
C ILE A 58 30.56 -3.35 8.39
N GLN A 59 31.34 -3.15 9.45
CA GLN A 59 31.26 -1.99 10.31
C GLN A 59 32.33 -0.97 9.93
N SER A 60 31.89 0.20 9.49
CA SER A 60 32.71 1.36 9.19
C SER A 60 33.29 1.99 10.47
N ALA A 61 34.32 2.82 10.32
CA ALA A 61 35.01 3.46 11.45
C ALA A 61 34.11 4.42 12.27
N ASP A 62 33.02 4.92 11.68
CA ASP A 62 32.00 5.73 12.34
C ASP A 62 31.01 4.89 13.18
N GLY A 63 31.15 3.57 13.15
CA GLY A 63 30.28 2.62 13.84
C GLY A 63 29.07 2.16 13.01
N THR A 64 28.86 2.73 11.82
CA THR A 64 27.78 2.33 10.90
C THR A 64 28.03 0.93 10.38
N SER A 65 27.01 0.08 10.38
CA SER A 65 27.09 -1.27 9.81
C SER A 65 26.25 -1.36 8.54
N GLN A 66 26.77 -2.08 7.55
CA GLN A 66 26.05 -2.39 6.31
C GLN A 66 26.36 -3.81 5.87
N THR A 67 25.41 -4.47 5.22
CA THR A 67 25.61 -5.79 4.63
C THR A 67 25.76 -5.64 3.13
N VAL A 68 26.75 -6.32 2.55
CA VAL A 68 27.00 -6.34 1.11
C VAL A 68 27.15 -7.76 0.61
N ARG A 69 26.54 -8.05 -0.53
CA ARG A 69 26.68 -9.33 -1.22
C ARG A 69 27.83 -9.24 -2.23
N VAL A 70 28.73 -10.20 -2.21
CA VAL A 70 29.87 -10.30 -3.14
C VAL A 70 29.97 -11.70 -3.73
N SER A 71 30.59 -11.81 -4.90
CA SER A 71 30.87 -13.12 -5.50
C SER A 71 31.92 -13.89 -4.69
N LEU A 72 31.95 -15.23 -4.87
CA LEU A 72 32.97 -16.07 -4.26
C LEU A 72 34.40 -15.65 -4.66
N GLU A 73 34.59 -15.28 -5.92
CA GLU A 73 35.88 -14.78 -6.44
C GLU A 73 36.31 -13.50 -5.73
N THR A 74 35.38 -12.55 -5.55
CA THR A 74 35.64 -11.31 -4.81
C THR A 74 35.96 -11.61 -3.34
N ALA A 75 35.23 -12.51 -2.69
CA ALA A 75 35.50 -12.91 -1.31
C ALA A 75 36.90 -13.52 -1.13
N VAL A 76 37.36 -14.32 -2.10
CA VAL A 76 38.73 -14.86 -2.10
C VAL A 76 39.77 -13.76 -2.33
N ALA A 77 39.53 -12.84 -3.27
CA ALA A 77 40.42 -11.72 -3.53
C ALA A 77 40.57 -10.77 -2.33
N LEU A 78 39.51 -10.59 -1.54
CA LEU A 78 39.50 -9.82 -0.30
C LEU A 78 40.16 -10.56 0.88
N GLY A 79 40.48 -11.85 0.74
CA GLY A 79 41.02 -12.67 1.83
C GLY A 79 39.99 -13.08 2.88
N VAL A 80 38.70 -12.87 2.61
CA VAL A 80 37.59 -13.31 3.47
C VAL A 80 37.43 -14.83 3.39
N LEU A 81 37.68 -15.41 2.21
CA LEU A 81 37.64 -16.85 1.98
C LEU A 81 38.98 -17.35 1.43
N ALA A 82 39.45 -18.50 1.89
CA ALA A 82 40.65 -19.12 1.32
C ALA A 82 40.38 -19.66 -0.10
N ALA A 83 41.38 -19.56 -0.98
CA ALA A 83 41.31 -20.16 -2.30
C ALA A 83 41.01 -21.67 -2.21
N ASP A 84 40.24 -22.18 -3.18
CA ASP A 84 39.83 -23.59 -3.28
C ASP A 84 39.04 -24.14 -2.08
N THR A 85 38.58 -23.29 -1.16
CA THR A 85 37.76 -23.68 -0.01
C THR A 85 36.28 -23.47 -0.35
N ALA A 86 35.46 -24.49 -0.10
CA ALA A 86 34.02 -24.36 -0.25
C ALA A 86 33.48 -23.33 0.75
N CYS A 87 32.50 -22.53 0.32
CA CYS A 87 31.86 -21.57 1.22
C CYS A 87 31.08 -22.32 2.30
N SER A 88 31.50 -22.18 3.56
CA SER A 88 30.78 -22.66 4.74
C SER A 88 30.98 -21.68 5.89
N GLU A 89 30.13 -21.76 6.91
CA GLU A 89 30.25 -20.91 8.11
C GLU A 89 31.62 -21.07 8.80
N GLU A 90 32.16 -22.30 8.84
CA GLU A 90 33.47 -22.57 9.43
C GLU A 90 34.61 -21.94 8.61
N ALA A 91 34.48 -21.93 7.28
CA ALA A 91 35.46 -21.30 6.40
C ALA A 91 35.46 -19.77 6.53
N LEU A 92 34.30 -19.18 6.83
CA LEU A 92 34.12 -17.73 7.00
C LEU A 92 34.39 -17.25 8.43
N ALA A 93 34.47 -18.14 9.42
CA ALA A 93 34.73 -17.76 10.82
C ALA A 93 36.02 -16.96 11.01
N GLY A 94 37.03 -17.19 10.16
CA GLY A 94 38.30 -16.44 10.17
C GLY A 94 38.22 -15.03 9.57
N ALA A 95 37.12 -14.70 8.88
CA ALA A 95 36.92 -13.39 8.27
C ALA A 95 36.48 -12.32 9.28
N VAL A 96 35.84 -12.72 10.39
CA VAL A 96 35.38 -11.77 11.42
C VAL A 96 36.58 -11.06 12.06
N GLY A 97 36.56 -9.73 12.04
CA GLY A 97 37.65 -8.87 12.49
C GLY A 97 38.63 -8.47 11.38
N LEU A 98 38.45 -8.94 10.15
CA LEU A 98 39.26 -8.53 9.00
C LEU A 98 38.88 -7.13 8.54
N GLU A 99 39.87 -6.27 8.30
CA GLU A 99 39.65 -5.00 7.63
C GLU A 99 39.58 -5.22 6.12
N VAL A 100 38.50 -4.75 5.49
CA VAL A 100 38.25 -4.91 4.05
C VAL A 100 38.00 -3.57 3.38
N SER A 101 38.33 -3.52 2.09
CA SER A 101 38.13 -2.38 1.20
C SER A 101 37.50 -2.87 -0.09
N ILE A 102 36.20 -2.64 -0.26
CA ILE A 102 35.39 -3.19 -1.35
C ILE A 102 35.02 -2.08 -2.33
N ASP A 103 35.36 -2.31 -3.60
CA ASP A 103 34.88 -1.47 -4.69
C ASP A 103 33.37 -1.69 -4.88
N PRO A 104 32.52 -0.65 -4.85
CA PRO A 104 31.08 -0.80 -5.02
C PRO A 104 30.67 -1.50 -6.31
N SER A 105 31.50 -1.46 -7.37
CA SER A 105 31.24 -2.18 -8.62
C SER A 105 31.36 -3.70 -8.49
N LEU A 106 31.97 -4.20 -7.41
CA LEU A 106 32.08 -5.62 -7.09
C LEU A 106 30.96 -6.12 -6.15
N VAL A 107 30.16 -5.19 -5.62
CA VAL A 107 28.97 -5.55 -4.83
C VAL A 107 27.91 -6.03 -5.80
N ILE A 108 27.47 -7.26 -5.60
CA ILE A 108 26.29 -7.78 -6.28
C ILE A 108 25.13 -7.04 -5.62
N PRO A 109 24.35 -6.23 -6.36
CA PRO A 109 23.16 -5.64 -5.79
C PRO A 109 22.32 -6.79 -5.23
N ASP A 110 21.78 -6.62 -4.03
CA ASP A 110 20.77 -7.56 -3.59
C ASP A 110 19.73 -7.57 -4.71
N GLU A 111 19.55 -8.74 -5.34
CA GLU A 111 18.34 -8.99 -6.09
C GLU A 111 17.28 -8.77 -5.03
N GLU A 112 16.69 -7.57 -5.05
CA GLU A 112 15.55 -7.27 -4.24
C GLU A 112 14.64 -8.45 -4.48
N GLU A 113 14.44 -9.28 -3.46
CA GLU A 113 13.19 -9.99 -3.36
C GLU A 113 12.15 -8.89 -3.54
N GLU A 114 11.58 -8.77 -4.74
CA GLU A 114 10.41 -7.95 -5.01
C GLU A 114 9.22 -8.40 -4.13
N GLU A 115 9.43 -9.30 -3.17
CA GLU A 115 8.52 -9.69 -2.10
C GLU A 115 8.25 -8.58 -1.07
N GLN A 116 8.96 -7.43 -1.13
CA GLN A 116 8.50 -6.18 -0.52
C GLN A 116 8.16 -5.09 -1.54
N GLY A 117 7.13 -5.37 -2.34
CA GLY A 117 5.94 -4.54 -2.24
C GLY A 117 6.08 -3.11 -2.78
N TRP A 118 6.30 -2.98 -4.09
CA TRP A 118 5.74 -1.83 -4.79
C TRP A 118 4.20 -1.97 -4.77
N ARG A 119 3.60 -1.63 -3.63
CA ARG A 119 2.15 -1.58 -3.50
C ARG A 119 1.66 -0.45 -4.38
N HIS A 120 0.67 -0.72 -5.22
CA HIS A 120 0.10 0.30 -6.07
C HIS A 120 -0.41 1.45 -5.18
N PRO A 121 0.08 2.69 -5.34
CA PRO A 121 -0.09 3.74 -4.33
C PRO A 121 -1.56 4.06 -4.04
N VAL A 122 -2.40 3.97 -5.07
CA VAL A 122 -3.85 4.18 -4.93
C VAL A 122 -4.52 2.99 -4.23
N ALA A 123 -4.12 1.75 -4.55
CA ALA A 123 -4.71 0.57 -3.92
C ALA A 123 -4.35 0.52 -2.44
N TYR A 124 -3.09 0.86 -2.11
CA TYR A 124 -2.63 0.97 -0.74
C TYR A 124 -3.39 2.05 0.03
N ALA A 125 -3.52 3.26 -0.53
CA ALA A 125 -4.28 4.33 0.10
C ALA A 125 -5.76 3.95 0.33
N LEU A 126 -6.40 3.29 -0.63
CA LEU A 126 -7.77 2.81 -0.47
C LEU A 126 -7.88 1.71 0.59
N SER A 127 -6.92 0.77 0.64
CA SER A 127 -6.90 -0.30 1.65
C SER A 127 -6.68 0.22 3.07
N LEU A 128 -5.97 1.33 3.23
CA LEU A 128 -5.83 1.99 4.53
C LEU A 128 -7.07 2.79 4.91
N PHE A 129 -7.76 3.38 3.92
CA PHE A 129 -8.92 4.21 4.17
C PHE A 129 -10.20 3.40 4.45
N PHE A 130 -10.33 2.24 3.81
CA PHE A 130 -11.47 1.34 3.91
C PHE A 130 -11.05 0.00 4.53
N ASP A 131 -10.17 0.04 5.52
CA ASP A 131 -9.61 -1.14 6.19
C ASP A 131 -10.68 -1.94 6.97
N ASP A 132 -11.80 -1.29 7.30
CA ASP A 132 -13.00 -1.87 7.88
C ASP A 132 -13.89 -2.62 6.87
N VAL A 133 -13.75 -2.31 5.58
CA VAL A 133 -14.51 -2.94 4.49
C VAL A 133 -13.72 -4.08 3.84
N THR A 134 -12.47 -3.85 3.43
CA THR A 134 -11.70 -4.82 2.64
C THR A 134 -10.18 -4.58 2.71
N ASP A 135 -9.41 -5.57 2.24
CA ASP A 135 -7.94 -5.49 2.18
C ASP A 135 -7.38 -5.05 0.80
N TYR A 136 -6.06 -4.85 0.78
CA TYR A 136 -5.29 -4.48 -0.41
C TYR A 136 -5.41 -5.49 -1.54
N ASP A 137 -5.34 -6.79 -1.22
CA ASP A 137 -5.33 -7.86 -2.21
C ASP A 137 -6.66 -7.91 -2.97
N THR A 138 -7.77 -7.70 -2.26
CA THR A 138 -9.11 -7.63 -2.88
C THR A 138 -9.26 -6.41 -3.79
N ILE A 139 -8.71 -5.25 -3.39
CA ILE A 139 -8.70 -4.04 -4.21
C ILE A 139 -7.87 -4.24 -5.49
N MET A 140 -6.72 -4.90 -5.37
CA MET A 140 -5.86 -5.21 -6.51
C MET A 140 -6.50 -6.22 -7.45
N ALA A 141 -7.12 -7.28 -6.92
CA ALA A 141 -7.86 -8.25 -7.73
C ALA A 141 -8.95 -7.56 -8.58
N ALA A 142 -9.76 -6.70 -7.95
CA ALA A 142 -10.78 -5.92 -8.66
C ALA A 142 -10.19 -4.99 -9.74
N HIS A 143 -8.99 -4.44 -9.49
CA HIS A 143 -8.30 -3.60 -10.46
C HIS A 143 -7.77 -4.40 -11.65
N GLU A 144 -7.17 -5.57 -11.39
CA GLU A 144 -6.63 -6.49 -12.39
C GLU A 144 -7.73 -7.06 -13.30
N ASP A 145 -8.95 -7.20 -12.78
CA ASP A 145 -10.17 -7.53 -13.55
C ASP A 145 -10.64 -6.37 -14.47
N GLY A 146 -9.91 -5.24 -14.47
CA GLY A 146 -10.16 -4.10 -15.36
C GLY A 146 -10.99 -2.98 -14.75
N THR A 147 -11.32 -3.07 -13.45
CA THR A 147 -12.04 -1.98 -12.77
C THR A 147 -11.07 -0.83 -12.47
N GLY A 148 -11.42 0.38 -12.92
CA GLY A 148 -10.62 1.56 -12.58
C GLY A 148 -10.76 1.96 -11.10
N PHE A 149 -9.68 2.44 -10.47
CA PHE A 149 -9.68 2.85 -9.05
C PHE A 149 -10.77 3.86 -8.67
N GLY A 150 -11.20 4.73 -9.57
CA GLY A 150 -12.29 5.67 -9.30
C GLY A 150 -13.65 4.98 -9.12
N VAL A 151 -13.86 3.83 -9.76
CA VAL A 151 -15.06 2.99 -9.56
C VAL A 151 -14.93 2.17 -8.29
N ILE A 152 -13.74 1.61 -8.04
CA ILE A 152 -13.44 0.89 -6.79
C ILE A 152 -13.68 1.78 -5.57
N ALA A 153 -13.14 3.00 -5.56
CA ALA A 153 -13.35 3.96 -4.47
C ALA A 153 -14.84 4.34 -4.27
N GLN A 154 -15.61 4.45 -5.37
CA GLN A 154 -17.05 4.69 -5.28
C GLN A 154 -17.79 3.49 -4.69
N ALA A 155 -17.42 2.26 -5.07
CA ALA A 155 -18.02 1.04 -4.55
C ALA A 155 -17.69 0.83 -3.07
N LEU A 156 -16.44 1.07 -2.65
CA LEU A 156 -16.04 1.04 -1.24
C LEU A 156 -16.84 2.03 -0.41
N TRP A 157 -16.98 3.28 -0.89
CA TRP A 157 -17.82 4.27 -0.21
C TRP A 157 -19.30 3.87 -0.16
N MET A 158 -19.85 3.30 -1.22
CA MET A 158 -21.24 2.81 -1.19
C MET A 158 -21.41 1.66 -0.20
N THR A 159 -20.39 0.82 -0.06
CA THR A 159 -20.37 -0.27 0.92
C THR A 159 -20.44 0.27 2.34
N THR A 160 -19.67 1.33 2.66
CA THR A 160 -19.75 1.96 3.99
C THR A 160 -21.11 2.61 4.24
N GLN A 161 -21.74 3.23 3.24
CA GLN A 161 -23.10 3.78 3.38
C GLN A 161 -24.18 2.72 3.65
N MET A 162 -23.89 1.47 3.30
CA MET A 162 -24.78 0.33 3.52
C MET A 162 -24.41 -0.49 4.75
N GLU A 163 -23.42 -0.04 5.54
CA GLU A 163 -22.84 -0.78 6.66
C GLU A 163 -22.42 -2.21 6.24
N GLY A 164 -21.91 -2.34 5.00
CA GLY A 164 -21.48 -3.61 4.41
C GLY A 164 -19.99 -3.91 4.61
N ASP A 165 -19.61 -5.11 4.21
CA ASP A 165 -18.24 -5.63 4.23
C ASP A 165 -17.73 -5.95 2.80
N SER A 166 -16.62 -6.68 2.71
CA SER A 166 -16.00 -7.07 1.44
C SER A 166 -16.96 -7.79 0.49
N ASP A 167 -17.90 -8.61 1.00
CA ASP A 167 -18.88 -9.31 0.17
C ASP A 167 -19.84 -8.32 -0.49
N VAL A 168 -20.29 -7.30 0.26
CA VAL A 168 -21.13 -6.22 -0.29
C VAL A 168 -20.35 -5.40 -1.31
N PHE A 169 -19.08 -5.09 -1.04
CA PHE A 169 -18.20 -4.40 -1.98
C PHE A 169 -18.08 -5.14 -3.31
N LEU A 170 -17.78 -6.45 -3.28
CA LEU A 170 -17.65 -7.28 -4.48
C LEU A 170 -18.99 -7.39 -5.23
N ALA A 171 -20.11 -7.56 -4.51
CA ALA A 171 -21.44 -7.59 -5.12
C ALA A 171 -21.77 -6.25 -5.82
N ILE A 172 -21.34 -5.11 -5.28
CA ILE A 172 -21.52 -3.79 -5.91
C ILE A 172 -20.73 -3.70 -7.21
N LEU A 173 -19.50 -4.21 -7.23
CA LEU A 173 -18.67 -4.26 -8.45
C LEU A 173 -19.28 -5.17 -9.51
N GLU A 174 -19.72 -6.37 -9.13
CA GLU A 174 -20.40 -7.31 -10.04
C GLU A 174 -21.68 -6.70 -10.62
N ALA A 175 -22.52 -6.07 -9.79
CA ALA A 175 -23.71 -5.36 -10.27
C ALA A 175 -23.38 -4.18 -11.20
N LYS A 176 -22.23 -3.52 -10.98
CA LYS A 176 -21.75 -2.45 -11.85
C LYS A 176 -21.32 -2.98 -13.22
N GLU A 177 -20.70 -4.14 -13.26
CA GLU A 177 -20.23 -4.80 -14.49
C GLU A 177 -21.40 -5.38 -15.28
N THR A 178 -22.23 -6.19 -14.62
CA THR A 178 -23.38 -6.90 -15.23
C THR A 178 -24.56 -5.97 -15.53
N GLY A 179 -24.71 -4.89 -14.76
CA GLY A 179 -25.88 -4.03 -14.78
C GLY A 179 -27.07 -4.57 -13.99
N ASP A 180 -26.93 -5.68 -13.28
CA ASP A 180 -27.97 -6.26 -12.43
C ASP A 180 -27.80 -5.81 -10.96
N TYR A 181 -28.74 -5.01 -10.47
CA TYR A 181 -28.74 -4.50 -9.10
C TYR A 181 -29.81 -5.17 -8.24
N SER A 182 -30.39 -6.29 -8.68
CA SER A 182 -31.47 -6.99 -7.97
C SER A 182 -31.09 -7.45 -6.56
N ALA A 183 -29.79 -7.61 -6.28
CA ALA A 183 -29.27 -7.87 -4.93
C ALA A 183 -29.46 -6.70 -3.95
N PHE A 184 -29.67 -5.48 -4.45
CA PHE A 184 -29.75 -4.26 -3.64
C PHE A 184 -31.18 -3.75 -3.56
N THR A 185 -31.79 -3.85 -2.38
CA THR A 185 -33.09 -3.24 -2.08
C THR A 185 -32.87 -1.98 -1.24
N LEU A 186 -33.35 -0.84 -1.72
CA LEU A 186 -33.26 0.44 -1.02
C LEU A 186 -34.28 0.51 0.12
N GLU A 187 -34.15 1.52 1.00
CA GLU A 187 -35.07 1.73 2.14
C GLU A 187 -36.54 1.90 1.73
N ASP A 188 -36.79 2.43 0.52
CA ASP A 188 -38.13 2.59 -0.05
C ASP A 188 -38.67 1.29 -0.69
N GLY A 189 -37.92 0.19 -0.59
CA GLY A 189 -38.24 -1.11 -1.17
C GLY A 189 -37.98 -1.21 -2.67
N THR A 190 -37.43 -0.17 -3.30
CA THR A 190 -37.13 -0.18 -4.73
C THR A 190 -35.76 -0.78 -5.03
N VAL A 191 -35.64 -1.36 -6.24
CA VAL A 191 -34.39 -1.90 -6.77
C VAL A 191 -33.81 -0.90 -7.77
N PRO A 192 -32.55 -0.46 -7.61
CA PRO A 192 -31.90 0.42 -8.57
C PRO A 192 -31.88 -0.21 -9.98
N GLN A 193 -32.08 0.58 -11.03
CA GLN A 193 -32.03 0.06 -12.40
C GLN A 193 -30.69 0.33 -13.09
N ASN A 194 -29.83 1.14 -12.46
CA ASN A 194 -28.49 1.46 -12.96
C ASN A 194 -27.63 2.10 -11.87
N TRP A 195 -26.33 2.17 -12.12
CA TRP A 195 -25.32 2.79 -11.26
C TRP A 195 -25.68 4.21 -10.79
N GLY A 196 -26.26 5.03 -11.68
CA GLY A 196 -26.63 6.40 -11.37
C GLY A 196 -27.75 6.48 -10.35
N GLN A 197 -28.78 5.63 -10.49
CA GLN A 197 -29.86 5.51 -9.53
C GLN A 197 -29.37 4.96 -8.18
N PHE A 198 -28.51 3.95 -8.21
CA PHE A 198 -27.96 3.36 -6.99
C PHE A 198 -27.17 4.39 -6.17
N LYS A 199 -26.24 5.10 -6.81
CA LYS A 199 -25.51 6.21 -6.18
C LYS A 199 -26.41 7.32 -5.66
N LYS A 200 -27.46 7.67 -6.41
CA LYS A 200 -28.38 8.74 -6.02
C LYS A 200 -29.19 8.36 -4.78
N ALA A 201 -29.58 7.10 -4.66
CA ALA A 201 -30.29 6.61 -3.48
C ALA A 201 -29.42 6.72 -2.21
N LEU A 202 -28.14 6.35 -2.31
CA LEU A 202 -27.21 6.42 -1.18
C LEU A 202 -26.80 7.85 -0.80
N LYS A 203 -26.74 8.78 -1.77
CA LYS A 203 -26.49 10.21 -1.53
C LYS A 203 -27.63 10.95 -0.80
N GLY A 204 -28.75 10.28 -0.51
CA GLY A 204 -29.80 10.84 0.36
C GLY A 204 -29.31 11.09 1.79
N ASN A 205 -28.28 10.35 2.20
CA ASN A 205 -27.51 10.58 3.42
C ASN A 205 -26.45 11.65 3.12
N LYS A 206 -26.36 12.69 3.96
CA LYS A 206 -25.80 14.03 3.65
C LYS A 206 -24.30 14.08 3.31
N ASP A 207 -23.61 12.95 3.36
CA ASP A 207 -22.16 12.91 3.20
C ASP A 207 -21.82 12.46 1.79
N ASN A 208 -20.91 13.19 1.13
CA ASN A 208 -20.38 12.79 -0.16
C ASN A 208 -18.93 12.31 0.01
N LEU A 209 -18.48 11.41 -0.86
CA LEU A 209 -17.13 10.84 -0.83
C LEU A 209 -16.02 11.89 -0.72
N GLY A 210 -16.19 13.06 -1.33
CA GLY A 210 -15.21 14.15 -1.26
C GLY A 210 -15.12 14.79 0.13
N THR A 211 -16.25 14.94 0.83
CA THR A 211 -16.31 15.38 2.23
C THR A 211 -15.63 14.36 3.14
N VAL A 212 -15.99 13.08 2.99
CA VAL A 212 -15.44 11.98 3.81
C VAL A 212 -13.92 11.83 3.64
N MET A 213 -13.39 12.00 2.43
CA MET A 213 -11.94 11.95 2.19
C MET A 213 -11.18 13.18 2.69
N SER A 214 -11.84 14.33 2.85
CA SER A 214 -11.20 15.57 3.33
C SER A 214 -11.10 15.62 4.85
N ASP A 215 -11.97 14.90 5.57
CA ASP A 215 -12.01 14.90 7.04
C ASP A 215 -10.96 13.97 7.69
N VAL A 216 -10.24 13.15 6.91
CA VAL A 216 -9.21 12.21 7.39
C VAL A 216 -7.81 12.83 7.38
N ASN A 217 -7.70 14.09 7.83
CA ASN A 217 -6.40 14.66 8.19
C ASN A 217 -6.27 14.71 9.71
N PRO A 218 -5.66 13.71 10.38
CA PRO A 218 -5.29 13.81 11.78
C PRO A 218 -3.99 14.63 11.86
N GLN A 219 -4.11 15.94 11.65
CA GLN A 219 -3.05 16.87 11.98
C GLN A 219 -3.67 18.04 12.75
N ASP A 220 -3.48 17.98 14.07
CA ASP A 220 -3.72 19.01 15.09
C ASP A 220 -4.42 20.28 14.58
N THR A 221 -5.74 20.33 14.71
CA THR A 221 -6.40 21.63 14.91
C THR A 221 -6.27 21.98 16.38
N ASP A 222 -5.10 22.52 16.72
CA ASP A 222 -4.90 23.32 17.90
C ASP A 222 -5.91 24.48 17.87
N ASP A 223 -6.56 24.71 19.01
CA ASP A 223 -7.50 25.79 19.24
C ASP A 223 -6.87 27.13 18.87
N THR A 224 -7.37 27.77 17.81
CA THR A 224 -7.41 29.22 17.73
C THR A 224 -8.77 29.66 17.21
N ASP A 225 -9.65 29.99 18.15
CA ASP A 225 -10.57 31.10 18.02
C ASP A 225 -9.80 32.31 17.47
N ASP A 226 -10.12 32.76 16.26
CA ASP A 226 -10.35 34.19 15.99
C ASP A 226 -10.90 34.45 14.58
N GLU A 227 -11.97 35.24 14.59
CA GLU A 227 -12.49 36.15 13.56
C GLU A 227 -13.01 35.64 12.19
N VAL A 228 -14.33 35.52 12.17
CA VAL A 228 -15.29 35.86 11.11
C VAL A 228 -14.76 36.85 10.05
N GLY A 229 -14.59 36.37 8.82
CA GLY A 229 -14.47 37.18 7.59
C GLY A 229 -15.45 36.69 6.51
N PRO A 230 -16.12 37.58 5.74
CA PRO A 230 -17.32 37.23 4.99
C PRO A 230 -17.06 36.46 3.70
N ALA A 231 -18.03 35.60 3.40
CA ALA A 231 -18.19 34.75 2.23
C ALA A 231 -17.88 35.42 0.88
N ASN A 232 -17.06 34.75 0.07
CA ASN A 232 -17.11 34.85 -1.39
C ASN A 232 -17.62 33.51 -1.96
N ASN A 233 -18.95 33.40 -1.94
CA ASN A 233 -19.71 32.41 -2.69
C ASN A 233 -19.79 32.88 -4.15
N ASN A 234 -19.19 32.16 -5.09
CA ASN A 234 -19.40 32.37 -6.52
C ASN A 234 -19.68 31.03 -7.21
N GLY A 235 -20.93 30.82 -7.60
CA GLY A 235 -21.35 29.65 -8.37
C GLY A 235 -22.82 29.23 -8.26
N GLN A 236 -23.75 30.12 -7.90
CA GLN A 236 -25.19 29.84 -7.89
C GLN A 236 -25.84 30.30 -9.21
N GLY A 237 -26.15 29.33 -10.08
CA GLY A 237 -27.06 29.51 -11.21
C GLY A 237 -28.46 29.01 -10.84
N ASN A 238 -29.31 29.89 -10.32
CA ASN A 238 -30.73 29.61 -10.09
C ASN A 238 -31.57 30.03 -11.32
N GLY A 239 -32.58 29.23 -11.64
CA GLY A 239 -33.30 29.23 -12.91
C GLY A 239 -34.23 30.41 -13.17
N ASN A 240 -34.77 30.45 -14.40
CA ASN A 240 -35.93 31.25 -14.71
C ASN A 240 -36.91 30.52 -15.65
N ASN A 241 -38.19 30.72 -15.34
CA ASN A 241 -39.39 30.13 -15.92
C ASN A 241 -39.50 30.19 -17.46
N GLY A 242 -39.94 29.08 -18.06
CA GLY A 242 -40.48 29.04 -19.42
C GLY A 242 -41.69 28.11 -19.54
N LYS A 243 -42.88 28.60 -19.17
CA LYS A 243 -44.17 28.01 -19.53
C LYS A 243 -44.31 28.03 -21.05
N GLY A 244 -44.26 26.86 -21.70
CA GLY A 244 -44.58 26.68 -23.12
C GLY A 244 -45.66 25.61 -23.29
N ASN A 245 -46.92 26.03 -23.25
CA ASN A 245 -48.08 25.21 -23.58
C ASN A 245 -48.20 25.17 -25.12
N GLY A 246 -48.10 24.01 -25.76
CA GLY A 246 -48.06 23.89 -27.22
C GLY A 246 -48.60 22.56 -27.73
N LYS A 247 -49.93 22.42 -27.65
CA LYS A 247 -50.73 21.35 -28.26
C LYS A 247 -50.79 21.61 -29.78
N GLY A 248 -50.39 20.65 -30.61
CA GLY A 248 -50.44 20.78 -32.07
C GLY A 248 -50.41 19.44 -32.80
N ASN A 249 -51.59 18.86 -32.99
CA ASN A 249 -51.85 17.80 -33.98
C ASN A 249 -51.67 18.37 -35.39
N GLY A 250 -50.94 17.67 -36.26
CA GLY A 250 -50.77 18.06 -37.66
C GLY A 250 -50.40 16.88 -38.55
N LYS A 251 -51.43 16.15 -39.00
CA LYS A 251 -51.39 15.10 -40.02
C LYS A 251 -51.66 15.77 -41.38
N GLY A 252 -50.79 15.57 -42.36
CA GLY A 252 -50.91 16.00 -43.77
C GLY A 252 -49.59 15.62 -44.45
N LYS A 253 -49.47 14.56 -45.24
CA LYS A 253 -50.11 14.18 -46.51
C LYS A 253 -49.79 15.16 -47.67
N ASP A 254 -49.45 14.52 -48.79
CA ASP A 254 -49.35 15.02 -50.17
C ASP A 254 -48.02 15.75 -50.48
N ASP A 255 -47.30 15.52 -51.57
CA ASP A 255 -47.39 14.62 -52.74
C ASP A 255 -45.96 14.55 -53.34
#